data_AF-A0A1X1QUH8-F1
#
_entry.id   AF-A0A1X1QUH8-F1
#
_cell.length_a   1.000
_cell.length_b   1.000
_cell.length_c   1.000
_cell.angle_alpha   90.00
_cell.angle_beta   90.00
_cell.angle_gamma   90.00
#
_symmetry.space_group_name_H-M   'P 1'
#
loop_
_entity.id
_entity.type
_entity.pdbx_description
1 polymer ?
#
loop_
_entity_poly.entity_id
_entity_poly.type
_entity_poly.pdbx_seq_one_letter_code
_entity_poly.pdbx_strand_id
1 'polypeptide(L)'
;MHVVLHRWFDKSFQLIVTRGGHAAINFEHSWGDGVAVLRLFNELYNDRKHQYSEQEPTMEGVVKLDFDISPRVVNAIEQARQKIGDDCKALSVDTLQYKKYGKDLIKKLKLSPDAILQLAIQVC
;
A
#
# COMPACT_ATOMS: atom_id res chain seq x y z
N MET A 1 6.88 15.15 -10.73
CA MET A 1 5.74 14.24 -10.52
C MET A 1 6.17 12.85 -10.95
N HIS A 2 6.29 11.90 -10.02
CA HIS A 2 6.79 10.56 -10.32
C HIS A 2 5.69 9.74 -10.99
N VAL A 3 5.91 9.31 -12.23
CA VAL A 3 5.01 8.39 -12.93
C VAL A 3 5.11 7.02 -12.25
N VAL A 4 3.97 6.41 -11.94
CA VAL A 4 3.90 5.07 -11.33
C VAL A 4 4.23 4.02 -12.41
N LEU A 5 5.52 3.70 -12.57
CA LEU A 5 5.99 2.75 -13.59
C LEU A 5 6.37 1.37 -13.03
N HIS A 6 6.44 1.24 -11.70
CA HIS A 6 6.95 0.03 -11.03
C HIS A 6 5.84 -0.72 -10.30
N ARG A 7 4.71 -0.97 -10.96
CA ARG A 7 3.53 -1.64 -10.38
C ARG A 7 2.90 -2.62 -11.38
N TRP A 8 2.17 -3.58 -10.85
CA TRP A 8 1.37 -4.56 -11.61
C TRP A 8 0.05 -4.75 -10.84
N PHE A 9 -0.91 -3.89 -11.14
CA PHE A 9 -2.14 -3.76 -10.33
C PHE A 9 -3.05 -4.99 -10.37
N ASP A 10 -2.90 -5.88 -11.36
CA ASP A 10 -3.65 -7.14 -11.43
C ASP A 10 -3.13 -8.21 -10.45
N LYS A 11 -2.00 -7.98 -9.78
CA LYS A 11 -1.53 -8.89 -8.73
C LYS A 11 -2.35 -8.68 -7.46
N SER A 12 -2.74 -9.78 -6.83
CA SER A 12 -3.48 -9.80 -5.56
C SER A 12 -2.91 -8.83 -4.51
N PHE A 13 -1.58 -8.82 -4.35
CA PHE A 13 -0.89 -7.81 -3.57
C PHE A 13 0.53 -7.59 -4.08
N GLN A 14 1.09 -6.43 -3.74
CA GLN A 14 2.43 -6.01 -4.08
C GLN A 14 3.09 -5.36 -2.86
N LEU A 15 4.27 -5.87 -2.49
CA LEU A 15 5.14 -5.21 -1.51
C LEU A 15 5.92 -4.09 -2.19
N ILE A 16 5.85 -2.90 -1.63
CA ILE A 16 6.54 -1.71 -2.11
C ILE A 16 7.62 -1.37 -1.09
N VAL A 17 8.88 -1.35 -1.51
CA VAL A 17 10.01 -0.89 -0.71
C VAL A 17 10.68 0.26 -1.45
N THR A 18 10.74 1.43 -0.82
CA THR A 18 11.34 2.62 -1.41
C THR A 18 12.78 2.80 -0.93
N ARG A 19 13.61 3.48 -1.73
CA ARG A 19 14.98 3.85 -1.32
C ARG A 19 15.02 4.69 -0.04
N GLY A 20 13.95 5.44 0.26
CA GLY A 20 13.82 6.23 1.48
C GLY A 20 13.48 5.42 2.73
N GLY A 21 13.49 4.08 2.65
CA GLY A 21 13.18 3.21 3.79
C GLY A 21 11.69 3.05 4.10
N HIS A 22 10.80 3.64 3.30
CA HIS A 22 9.36 3.41 3.43
C HIS A 22 8.97 2.09 2.80
N ALA A 23 8.09 1.35 3.48
CA ALA A 23 7.47 0.13 2.98
C ALA A 23 5.94 0.28 2.99
N ALA A 24 5.27 -0.32 2.00
CA ALA A 24 3.81 -0.32 1.89
C ALA A 24 3.32 -1.58 1.18
N ILE A 25 2.04 -1.90 1.35
CA ILE A 25 1.35 -2.94 0.57
C ILE A 25 0.29 -2.25 -0.30
N ASN A 26 0.30 -2.56 -1.59
CA ASN A 26 -0.85 -2.30 -2.46
C ASN A 26 -1.53 -3.64 -2.74
N PHE A 27 -2.86 -3.69 -2.71
CA PHE A 27 -3.61 -4.92 -2.94
C PHE A 27 -4.80 -4.66 -3.85
N GLU A 28 -5.15 -5.70 -4.60
CA GLU A 28 -6.34 -5.76 -5.45
C GLU A 28 -7.50 -6.27 -4.59
N HIS A 29 -8.64 -5.56 -4.63
CA HIS A 29 -9.70 -5.71 -3.64
C HIS A 29 -10.58 -6.96 -3.86
N SER A 30 -10.61 -7.53 -5.07
CA SER A 30 -11.34 -8.78 -5.34
C SER A 30 -10.70 -9.99 -4.63
N TRP A 31 -9.39 -9.92 -4.33
CA TRP A 31 -8.68 -10.98 -3.62
C TRP A 31 -8.93 -10.99 -2.10
N GLY A 32 -9.11 -9.83 -1.46
CA GLY A 32 -9.23 -9.75 0.00
C GLY A 32 -9.68 -8.40 0.52
N ASP A 33 -10.02 -8.37 1.81
CA ASP A 33 -10.45 -7.15 2.52
C ASP A 33 -9.31 -6.54 3.36
N GLY A 34 -9.60 -5.38 3.96
CA GLY A 34 -8.64 -4.69 4.81
C GLY A 34 -8.20 -5.47 6.06
N VAL A 35 -9.02 -6.40 6.56
CA VAL A 35 -8.68 -7.22 7.75
C VAL A 35 -7.62 -8.25 7.38
N ALA A 36 -7.78 -8.93 6.25
CA ALA A 36 -6.79 -9.86 5.73
C ALA A 36 -5.44 -9.18 5.46
N VAL A 37 -5.46 -8.01 4.83
CA VAL A 37 -4.23 -7.25 4.52
C VAL A 37 -3.55 -6.72 5.79
N LEU A 38 -4.32 -6.24 6.76
CA LEU A 38 -3.77 -5.77 8.03
C LEU A 38 -3.11 -6.92 8.81
N ARG A 39 -3.70 -8.12 8.75
CA ARG A 39 -3.10 -9.32 9.36
C ARG A 39 -1.77 -9.66 8.69
N LEU A 40 -1.72 -9.72 7.36
CA LEU A 40 -0.48 -9.93 6.61
C LEU A 40 0.60 -8.91 7.00
N PHE A 41 0.24 -7.63 7.05
CA PHE A 41 1.16 -6.56 7.43
C PHE A 41 1.72 -6.75 8.85
N ASN A 42 0.86 -7.09 9.81
CA ASN A 42 1.28 -7.32 11.20
C ASN A 42 2.17 -8.56 11.34
N GLU A 43 1.88 -9.63 10.62
CA GLU A 43 2.71 -10.85 10.62
C GLU A 43 4.10 -10.53 10.05
N LEU A 44 4.19 -9.90 8.87
CA LEU A 44 5.47 -9.46 8.29
C LEU A 44 6.24 -8.49 9.20
N TYR A 45 5.53 -7.53 9.81
CA TYR A 45 6.14 -6.58 10.73
C TYR A 45 6.71 -7.29 11.95
N ASN A 46 6.00 -8.25 12.53
CA ASN A 46 6.49 -9.00 13.68
C ASN A 46 7.62 -9.97 13.32
N ASP A 47 7.59 -10.53 12.11
CA ASP A 47 8.60 -11.46 11.59
C ASP A 47 9.97 -10.80 11.38
N ARG A 48 10.04 -9.47 11.29
CA ARG A 48 11.30 -8.71 11.24
C ARG A 48 12.28 -9.02 12.38
N LYS A 49 11.79 -9.59 13.48
CA LYS A 49 12.58 -9.96 14.65
C LYS A 49 13.32 -11.30 14.47
N HIS A 50 12.94 -12.10 13.47
CA HIS A 50 13.67 -13.31 13.13
C HIS A 50 14.99 -12.93 12.47
N GLN A 51 16.07 -13.52 12.99
CA GLN A 51 17.38 -13.46 12.35
C GLN A 51 17.41 -14.52 11.25
N TYR A 52 17.32 -14.06 10.00
CA TYR A 52 17.67 -14.91 8.87
C TYR A 52 19.18 -15.12 8.86
N SER A 53 19.65 -16.28 8.38
CA SER A 53 21.09 -16.49 8.17
C SER A 53 21.60 -15.42 7.19
N GLU A 54 22.80 -14.89 7.46
CA GLU A 54 23.54 -14.04 6.52
C GLU A 54 24.11 -14.88 5.37
N GLN A 55 23.27 -15.70 4.73
CA GLN A 55 23.63 -16.29 3.46
C GLN A 55 23.48 -15.22 2.40
N GLU A 56 24.59 -14.96 1.69
CA GLU A 56 24.58 -14.15 0.47
C GLU A 56 23.46 -14.66 -0.45
N PRO A 57 22.52 -13.81 -0.86
CA PRO A 57 21.42 -14.24 -1.71
C PRO A 57 22.01 -14.73 -3.03
N THR A 58 21.79 -16.01 -3.34
CA THR A 58 22.14 -16.54 -4.65
C THR A 58 21.14 -15.99 -5.67
N MET A 59 21.64 -15.52 -6.82
CA MET A 59 20.78 -15.12 -7.95
C MET A 59 20.18 -16.33 -8.69
N GLU A 60 20.37 -17.53 -8.16
CA GLU A 60 19.82 -18.76 -8.74
C GLU A 60 18.28 -18.69 -8.75
N GLY A 61 17.70 -18.73 -9.94
CA GLY A 61 16.25 -18.70 -10.15
C GLY A 61 15.65 -17.31 -10.43
N VAL A 62 16.45 -16.23 -10.42
CA VAL A 62 15.98 -14.91 -10.86
C VAL A 62 16.10 -14.81 -12.38
N VAL A 63 14.95 -14.70 -13.07
CA VAL A 63 14.88 -14.56 -14.53
C VAL A 63 14.29 -13.21 -14.89
N LYS A 64 15.00 -12.47 -15.75
CA LYS A 64 14.47 -11.23 -16.31
C LYS A 64 13.32 -11.55 -17.25
N LEU A 65 12.19 -10.88 -17.05
CA LEU A 65 11.07 -10.94 -17.97
C LEU A 65 11.28 -9.93 -19.10
N ASP A 66 11.54 -10.44 -20.30
CA ASP A 66 11.62 -9.63 -21.51
C ASP A 66 10.23 -9.55 -22.16
N PHE A 67 9.84 -8.33 -22.51
CA PHE A 67 8.58 -8.05 -23.19
C PHE A 67 8.87 -7.58 -24.61
N ASP A 68 8.16 -8.12 -25.60
CA ASP A 68 8.19 -7.60 -26.95
C ASP A 68 7.28 -6.37 -27.06
N ILE A 69 7.88 -5.20 -27.30
CA ILE A 69 7.21 -3.91 -27.27
C ILE A 69 6.96 -3.43 -28.70
N SER A 70 5.81 -3.80 -29.24
CA SER A 70 5.34 -3.31 -30.54
C SER A 70 4.93 -1.82 -30.48
N PRO A 71 4.89 -1.10 -31.63
CA PRO A 71 4.40 0.29 -31.67
C PRO A 71 2.99 0.48 -31.08
N ARG A 72 2.13 -0.53 -31.19
CA ARG A 72 0.79 -0.55 -30.57
C ARG A 72 0.88 -0.53 -29.04
N VAL A 73 1.79 -1.33 -28.47
CA VAL A 73 2.01 -1.41 -27.01
C VAL A 73 2.60 -0.08 -26.51
N VAL A 74 3.55 0.52 -27.23
CA VAL A 74 4.10 1.84 -26.89
C VAL A 74 2.98 2.88 -26.79
N ASN A 75 2.09 2.93 -27.79
CA ASN A 75 0.98 3.88 -27.80
C ASN A 75 0.03 3.65 -26.60
N ALA A 76 -0.30 2.39 -26.29
CA ALA A 76 -1.12 2.05 -25.13
C ALA A 76 -0.47 2.45 -23.80
N ILE A 77 0.85 2.28 -23.66
CA ILE A 77 1.61 2.71 -22.48
C ILE A 77 1.54 4.23 -22.32
N GLU A 78 1.71 5.00 -23.40
CA GLU A 78 1.65 6.46 -23.34
C GLU A 78 0.24 6.97 -22.97
N GLN A 79 -0.82 6.35 -23.51
CA GLN A 79 -2.20 6.65 -23.08
C GLN A 79 -2.41 6.34 -21.59
N ALA A 80 -1.93 5.18 -21.11
CA ALA A 80 -2.05 4.80 -19.70
C ALA A 80 -1.26 5.75 -18.79
N ARG A 81 -0.08 6.21 -19.21
CA ARG A 81 0.74 7.20 -18.49
C ARG A 81 0.04 8.55 -18.36
N GLN A 82 -0.62 9.00 -19.42
CA GLN A 82 -1.39 10.23 -19.36
C GLN A 82 -2.57 10.07 -18.39
N LYS A 83 -3.33 9.00 -18.54
CA LYS A 83 -4.49 8.71 -17.69
C LYS A 83 -4.13 8.66 -16.20
N ILE A 84 -3.13 7.87 -15.81
CA ILE A 84 -2.71 7.79 -14.40
C ILE A 84 -2.16 9.12 -13.91
N GLY A 85 -1.51 9.91 -14.78
CA GLY A 85 -1.07 11.26 -14.45
C GLY A 85 -2.24 12.18 -14.13
N ASP A 86 -3.33 12.11 -14.88
CA ASP A 86 -4.52 12.93 -14.64
C ASP A 86 -5.28 12.46 -13.39
N ASP A 87 -5.43 11.14 -13.22
CA ASP A 87 -6.04 10.54 -12.01
C ASP A 87 -5.26 10.93 -10.74
N CYS A 88 -3.92 10.89 -10.77
CA CYS A 88 -3.09 11.31 -9.64
C CYS A 88 -3.20 12.80 -9.33
N LYS A 89 -3.44 13.67 -10.32
CA LYS A 89 -3.65 15.11 -10.08
C LYS A 89 -5.03 15.39 -9.49
N ALA A 90 -6.03 14.61 -9.88
CA ALA A 90 -7.39 14.73 -9.38
C ALA A 90 -7.54 14.18 -7.95
N LEU A 91 -6.69 13.23 -7.55
CA LEU A 91 -6.72 12.62 -6.23
C LEU A 91 -6.12 13.54 -5.16
N SER A 92 -6.94 13.94 -4.19
CA SER A 92 -6.50 14.62 -2.97
C SER A 92 -6.58 13.66 -1.78
N VAL A 93 -5.44 13.39 -1.16
CA VAL A 93 -5.32 12.55 0.03
C VAL A 93 -4.47 13.28 1.05
N ASP A 94 -4.95 13.33 2.29
CA ASP A 94 -4.22 13.86 3.44
C ASP A 94 -4.35 12.88 4.62
N THR A 95 -3.45 13.00 5.59
CA THR A 95 -3.39 12.12 6.76
C THR A 95 -3.43 12.93 8.04
N LEU A 96 -4.37 12.63 8.93
CA LEU A 96 -4.47 13.23 10.25
C LEU A 96 -4.06 12.23 11.34
N GLN A 97 -2.99 12.53 12.06
CA GLN A 97 -2.62 11.78 13.26
C GLN A 97 -3.04 12.54 14.53
N TYR A 98 -4.15 12.13 15.13
CA TYR A 98 -4.62 12.70 16.38
C TYR A 98 -3.91 12.10 17.60
N LYS A 99 -3.15 12.91 18.33
CA LYS A 99 -2.27 12.46 19.44
C LYS A 99 -2.76 12.79 20.85
N LYS A 100 -3.86 13.55 21.02
CA LYS A 100 -4.28 14.02 22.35
C LYS A 100 -4.88 12.92 23.21
N TYR A 101 -5.63 12.00 22.62
CA TYR A 101 -6.16 10.81 23.28
C TYR A 101 -6.42 9.70 22.26
N GLY A 102 -6.62 8.47 22.77
CA GLY A 102 -6.97 7.31 21.97
C GLY A 102 -8.09 6.49 22.61
N LYS A 103 -8.21 5.23 22.18
CA LYS A 103 -9.26 4.30 22.62
C LYS A 103 -9.35 4.15 24.14
N ASP A 104 -8.23 4.26 24.86
CA ASP A 104 -8.18 3.99 26.30
C ASP A 104 -8.95 5.04 27.12
N LEU A 105 -8.88 6.32 26.73
CA LEU A 105 -9.68 7.38 27.38
C LEU A 105 -11.17 7.20 27.09
N ILE A 106 -11.52 6.94 25.83
CA ILE A 106 -12.92 6.79 25.40
C ILE A 106 -13.57 5.58 26.12
N LYS A 107 -12.82 4.48 26.25
CA LYS A 107 -13.26 3.30 27.00
C LYS A 107 -13.45 3.58 28.50
N LYS A 108 -12.61 4.41 29.13
CA LYS A 108 -12.81 4.83 30.54
C LYS A 108 -14.12 5.60 30.74
N LEU A 109 -14.56 6.34 29.72
CA LEU A 109 -15.84 7.03 29.69
C LEU A 109 -17.02 6.10 29.36
N LYS A 110 -16.78 4.78 29.20
CA LYS A 110 -17.77 3.76 28.80
C LYS A 110 -18.41 4.02 27.44
N LEU A 111 -17.66 4.64 26.53
CA LEU A 111 -18.10 4.95 25.16
C LEU A 111 -17.39 4.05 24.15
N SER A 112 -18.00 3.85 22.98
CA SER A 112 -17.39 3.16 21.84
C SER A 112 -16.43 4.09 21.11
N PRO A 113 -15.13 3.75 20.97
CA PRO A 113 -14.18 4.54 20.18
C PRO A 113 -14.61 4.74 18.73
N ASP A 114 -15.21 3.71 18.12
CA ASP A 114 -15.71 3.78 16.74
C ASP A 114 -16.88 4.75 16.63
N ALA A 115 -17.87 4.65 17.54
CA ALA A 115 -19.02 5.55 17.53
C ALA A 115 -18.60 7.03 17.70
N ILE A 116 -17.62 7.31 18.57
CA ILE A 116 -17.09 8.66 18.75
C ILE A 116 -16.37 9.16 17.49
N LEU A 117 -15.60 8.31 16.81
CA LEU A 117 -14.96 8.67 15.54
C LEU A 117 -16.00 8.94 14.45
N GLN A 118 -17.02 8.09 14.32
CA GLN A 118 -18.12 8.27 13.36
C GLN A 118 -18.85 9.59 13.60
N LEU A 119 -19.18 9.91 14.87
CA LEU A 119 -19.81 11.19 15.21
C LEU A 119 -18.91 12.39 14.89
N ALA A 120 -17.61 12.30 15.18
CA ALA A 120 -16.67 13.38 14.85
C ALA A 120 -16.60 13.64 13.34
N ILE A 121 -16.67 12.58 12.51
CA ILE A 121 -16.73 12.72 11.05
C ILE A 121 -18.02 13.40 10.60
N GLN A 122 -19.17 13.09 11.23
CA GLN A 122 -20.47 13.66 10.86
C GLN A 122 -20.66 15.12 11.29
N VAL A 123 -19.94 15.57 12.33
CA VAL A 123 -20.03 16.95 12.85
C VAL A 123 -19.08 17.91 12.11
N CYS A 124 -18.04 17.38 11.46
CA CYS A 124 -17.18 18.14 10.55
C CYS A 124 -17.88 18.37 9.21
#